data_AF-I3XT34-F1
#
_entry.id   AF-I3XT34-F1
#
_cell.length_a   1.000
_cell.length_b   1.000
_cell.length_c   1.000
_cell.angle_alpha   90.00
_cell.angle_beta   90.00
_cell.angle_gamma   90.00
#
_symmetry.space_group_name_H-M   'P 1'
#
loop_
_entity.id
_entity.type
_entity.pdbx_description
1 polymer ?
#
loop_
_entity_poly.entity_id
_entity_poly.type
_entity_poly.pdbx_seq_one_letter_code
_entity_poly.pdbx_strand_id
1 'polypeptide(L)'
;MLDPSVYLYSGVIGVLIVVLLFIFSLFELKGLVKIFFTAVALILITLHYIIIYNVSHYERLTLYPFTILEETDIGGSISPDIGQVTILALIILWRKELLGLLQGKTTGGENSVPSSNT
;
A
#
# COMPACT_ATOMS: atom_id res chain seq x y z
N MET A 1 -23.68 17.58 -7.77
CA MET A 1 -22.40 18.04 -8.37
C MET A 1 -21.31 17.70 -7.38
N LEU A 2 -20.26 17.03 -7.83
CA LEU A 2 -19.10 16.70 -7.01
C LEU A 2 -18.37 18.00 -6.62
N ASP A 3 -18.01 18.13 -5.34
CA ASP A 3 -17.27 19.30 -4.85
C ASP A 3 -15.83 19.27 -5.43
N PRO A 4 -15.37 20.35 -6.10
CA PRO A 4 -14.00 20.48 -6.59
C PRO A 4 -12.91 20.18 -5.55
N SER A 5 -13.21 20.37 -4.26
CA SER A 5 -12.28 20.06 -3.17
C SER A 5 -11.89 18.56 -3.13
N VAL A 6 -12.79 17.66 -3.53
CA VAL A 6 -12.54 16.21 -3.53
C VAL A 6 -11.45 15.82 -4.52
N TYR A 7 -11.45 16.40 -5.72
CA TYR A 7 -10.39 16.17 -6.71
C TYR A 7 -9.06 16.77 -6.27
N LEU A 8 -9.08 17.92 -5.58
CA LEU A 8 -7.87 18.50 -4.98
C LEU A 8 -7.27 17.54 -3.94
N TYR A 9 -8.08 17.01 -3.04
CA TYR A 9 -7.63 16.02 -2.05
C TYR A 9 -7.12 14.74 -2.72
N SER A 10 -7.79 14.26 -3.77
CA SER A 10 -7.34 13.11 -4.57
C SER A 10 -5.94 13.34 -5.12
N GLY A 11 -5.71 14.51 -5.74
CA GLY A 11 -4.40 14.88 -6.29
C GLY A 11 -3.31 14.97 -5.21
N VAL A 12 -3.59 15.60 -4.07
CA VAL A 12 -2.62 15.71 -2.96
C VAL A 12 -2.23 14.34 -2.43
N ILE A 13 -3.20 13.46 -2.17
CA ILE A 13 -2.91 12.09 -1.71
C ILE A 13 -2.12 11.33 -2.76
N GLY A 14 -2.48 11.49 -4.04
CA GLY A 14 -1.76 10.84 -5.13
C GLY A 14 -0.29 11.22 -5.17
N VAL A 15 0.01 12.51 -5.03
CA VAL A 15 1.40 13.01 -4.95
C VAL A 15 2.11 12.43 -3.71
N LEU A 16 1.47 12.41 -2.55
CA LEU A 16 2.05 11.85 -1.33
C LEU A 16 2.39 10.36 -1.49
N ILE A 17 1.51 9.58 -2.13
CA ILE A 17 1.74 8.17 -2.44
C ILE A 17 2.92 8.02 -3.41
N VAL A 18 3.01 8.82 -4.47
CA VAL A 18 4.13 8.75 -5.42
C VAL A 18 5.45 9.08 -4.74
N VAL A 19 5.49 10.10 -3.87
CA VAL A 19 6.68 10.42 -3.07
C VAL A 19 7.06 9.27 -2.14
N LEU A 20 6.08 8.64 -1.49
CA LEU A 20 6.31 7.48 -0.64
C LEU A 20 6.90 6.29 -1.43
N LEU A 21 6.37 6.01 -2.61
CA LEU A 21 6.90 4.97 -3.51
C LEU A 21 8.33 5.27 -3.95
N PHE A 22 8.63 6.54 -4.22
CA PHE A 22 9.98 6.98 -4.55
C PHE A 22 10.96 6.70 -3.39
N ILE A 23 10.54 6.95 -2.14
CA ILE A 23 11.32 6.60 -0.95
C ILE A 23 11.56 5.09 -0.87
N PHE A 24 10.53 4.26 -1.12
CA PHE A 24 10.69 2.80 -1.11
C PHE A 24 11.66 2.32 -2.20
N SER A 25 11.67 3.01 -3.34
CA SER A 25 12.57 2.69 -4.44
C SER A 25 14.03 3.08 -4.16
N LEU A 26 14.26 4.16 -3.43
CA LEU A 26 15.62 4.68 -3.20
C LEU A 26 16.30 4.12 -1.96
N PHE A 27 15.53 3.75 -0.93
CA PHE A 27 16.09 3.43 0.38
C PHE A 27 15.75 2.00 0.83
N GLU A 28 16.75 1.29 1.34
CA GLU A 28 16.52 0.03 2.06
C GLU A 28 15.98 0.31 3.47
N LEU A 29 14.65 0.33 3.63
CA LEU A 29 14.04 0.52 4.94
C LEU A 29 14.22 -0.71 5.84
N LYS A 30 14.68 -0.51 7.07
CA LYS A 30 14.94 -1.57 8.05
C LYS A 30 14.31 -1.25 9.41
N GLY A 31 14.04 -2.29 10.20
CA GLY A 31 13.58 -2.19 11.58
C GLY A 31 12.35 -1.29 11.77
N LEU A 32 12.41 -0.38 12.75
CA LEU A 32 11.31 0.54 13.08
C LEU A 32 10.95 1.51 11.95
N VAL A 33 11.93 1.95 11.16
CA VAL A 33 11.69 2.87 10.03
C VAL A 33 10.80 2.21 8.99
N LYS A 34 11.07 0.94 8.67
CA LYS A 34 10.23 0.15 7.76
C LYS A 34 8.78 0.04 8.27
N ILE A 35 8.59 -0.19 9.57
CA ILE A 35 7.25 -0.27 10.18
C ILE A 35 6.53 1.09 10.09
N PHE A 36 7.21 2.19 10.44
CA PHE A 36 6.64 3.53 10.36
C PHE A 36 6.13 3.85 8.94
N PHE A 37 6.97 3.64 7.94
CA PHE A 37 6.62 3.89 6.56
C PHE A 37 5.51 2.95 6.05
N THR A 38 5.45 1.72 6.53
CA THR A 38 4.34 0.79 6.24
C THR A 38 3.03 1.33 6.82
N ALA A 39 3.02 1.84 8.06
CA ALA A 39 1.83 2.42 8.66
C ALA A 39 1.35 3.67 7.89
N VAL A 40 2.28 4.55 7.50
CA VAL A 40 1.96 5.72 6.65
C VAL A 40 1.37 5.29 5.31
N ALA A 41 1.95 4.26 4.66
CA ALA A 41 1.42 3.72 3.41
C ALA A 41 -0.02 3.24 3.55
N LEU A 42 -0.33 2.48 4.61
CA LEU A 42 -1.67 1.96 4.86
C LEU A 42 -2.68 3.08 5.08
N ILE A 43 -2.30 4.14 5.81
CA ILE A 43 -3.15 5.32 6.02
C ILE A 43 -3.44 6.01 4.69
N LEU A 44 -2.41 6.25 3.87
CA LEU A 44 -2.57 6.91 2.56
C LEU A 44 -3.40 6.08 1.59
N ILE A 45 -3.19 4.76 1.53
CA ILE A 45 -4.01 3.85 0.71
C ILE A 45 -5.48 3.90 1.17
N THR A 46 -5.71 3.85 2.48
CA THR A 46 -7.07 3.92 3.04
C THR A 46 -7.74 5.23 2.65
N LEU A 47 -7.04 6.35 2.82
CA LEU A 47 -7.57 7.66 2.47
C LEU A 47 -7.82 7.80 0.96
N HIS A 48 -6.94 7.24 0.11
CA HIS A 48 -7.11 7.18 -1.34
C HIS A 48 -8.41 6.47 -1.74
N TYR A 49 -8.67 5.28 -1.18
CA TYR A 49 -9.91 4.55 -1.48
C TYR A 49 -11.16 5.18 -0.86
N ILE A 50 -11.04 5.88 0.27
CA ILE A 50 -12.14 6.70 0.80
C ILE A 50 -12.51 7.79 -0.20
N ILE A 51 -11.54 8.48 -0.80
CA ILE A 51 -11.83 9.49 -1.82
C ILE A 51 -12.48 8.87 -3.04
N ILE A 52 -11.94 7.76 -3.56
CA ILE A 52 -12.55 7.02 -4.68
C ILE A 52 -14.00 6.65 -4.38
N TYR A 53 -14.28 6.14 -3.17
CA TYR A 53 -15.63 5.84 -2.73
C TYR A 53 -16.55 7.07 -2.68
N ASN A 54 -16.02 8.24 -2.28
CA ASN A 54 -16.79 9.47 -2.32
C ASN A 54 -17.09 9.92 -3.76
N VAL A 55 -16.11 9.82 -4.66
CA VAL A 55 -16.28 10.16 -6.08
C VAL A 55 -17.30 9.22 -6.74
N SER A 56 -17.33 7.93 -6.37
CA SER A 56 -18.27 6.95 -6.94
C SER A 56 -19.75 7.23 -6.63
N HIS A 57 -20.07 8.16 -5.72
CA HIS A 57 -21.45 8.60 -5.50
C HIS A 57 -21.95 9.55 -6.59
N TYR A 58 -21.02 10.15 -7.35
CA TYR A 58 -21.32 11.18 -8.34
C TYR A 58 -20.99 10.70 -9.76
N GLU A 59 -19.90 9.95 -9.92
CA GLU A 59 -19.42 9.45 -11.20
C GLU A 59 -19.38 7.92 -11.21
N ARG A 60 -19.46 7.32 -12.41
CA ARG A 60 -19.38 5.86 -12.54
C ARG A 60 -17.91 5.43 -12.54
N LEU A 61 -17.48 4.83 -11.43
CA LEU A 61 -16.12 4.29 -11.29
C LEU A 61 -16.08 2.77 -11.45
N THR A 62 -15.13 2.28 -12.22
CA THR A 62 -14.80 0.85 -12.30
C THR A 62 -13.34 0.63 -11.93
N LEU A 63 -13.10 -0.16 -10.89
CA LEU A 63 -11.76 -0.56 -10.45
C LEU A 63 -11.33 -1.83 -11.18
N TYR A 64 -10.24 -1.73 -11.93
CA TYR A 64 -9.56 -2.83 -12.59
C TYR A 64 -8.22 -3.10 -11.89
N PRO A 65 -7.57 -4.25 -12.17
CA PRO A 65 -6.19 -4.44 -11.77
C PRO A 65 -5.31 -3.27 -12.27
N PHE A 66 -4.69 -2.57 -11.32
CA PHE A 66 -3.79 -1.43 -11.53
C PHE A 66 -4.37 -0.20 -12.24
N THR A 67 -5.67 -0.16 -12.51
CA THR A 67 -6.29 0.95 -13.26
C THR A 67 -7.67 1.28 -12.72
N ILE A 68 -8.03 2.56 -12.81
CA ILE A 68 -9.33 3.10 -12.45
C ILE A 68 -9.91 3.73 -13.71
N LEU A 69 -11.10 3.29 -14.09
CA LEU A 69 -11.91 3.90 -15.14
C LEU A 69 -12.97 4.79 -14.48
N GLU A 70 -12.94 6.07 -14.82
CA GLU A 70 -13.94 7.07 -14.42
C GLU A 70 -14.75 7.46 -15.66
N GLU A 71 -16.06 7.20 -15.64
CA GLU A 71 -16.99 7.61 -16.69
C GLU A 71 -17.87 8.74 -16.17
N THR A 72 -17.88 9.85 -16.92
CA THR A 72 -18.66 11.06 -16.68
C THR A 72 -19.55 11.35 -17.88
N ASP A 73 -20.52 12.25 -17.74
CA ASP A 73 -21.42 12.66 -18.83
C ASP A 73 -20.70 13.29 -20.04
N ILE A 74 -19.49 13.81 -19.83
CA ILE A 74 -18.67 14.47 -20.86
C ILE A 74 -17.60 13.55 -21.46
N GLY A 75 -17.45 12.33 -20.95
CA GLY A 75 -16.46 11.35 -21.41
C GLY A 75 -15.88 10.47 -20.31
N GLY A 76 -14.95 9.60 -20.67
CA GLY A 76 -14.27 8.70 -19.74
C GLY A 76 -12.77 8.99 -19.61
N SER A 77 -12.22 8.73 -18.44
CA SER A 77 -10.79 8.83 -18.12
C SER A 77 -10.28 7.51 -17.53
N ILE A 78 -9.07 7.11 -17.92
CA ILE A 78 -8.34 6.00 -17.31
C ILE A 78 -7.15 6.55 -16.56
N SER A 79 -6.99 6.13 -15.31
CA SER A 79 -5.84 6.46 -14.48
C SER A 79 -5.24 5.22 -13.82
N PRO A 80 -3.93 5.22 -13.49
CA PRO A 80 -3.34 4.14 -12.70
C PRO A 80 -3.92 4.10 -11.28
N ASP A 81 -4.20 2.89 -10.78
CA ASP A 81 -4.57 2.69 -9.37
C ASP A 81 -3.29 2.66 -8.51
N ILE A 82 -2.91 3.85 -8.05
CA ILE A 82 -1.75 4.05 -7.18
C ILE A 82 -1.91 3.37 -5.81
N GLY A 83 -3.14 3.11 -5.35
CA GLY A 83 -3.41 2.33 -4.15
C GLY A 83 -2.93 0.89 -4.31
N GLN A 84 -3.32 0.23 -5.40
CA GLN A 84 -2.86 -1.13 -5.74
C GLN A 84 -1.34 -1.19 -5.95
N VAL A 85 -0.75 -0.20 -6.63
CA VAL A 85 0.71 -0.11 -6.79
C VAL A 85 1.41 -0.03 -5.43
N THR A 86 0.85 0.71 -4.47
CA THR A 86 1.41 0.83 -3.12
C THR A 86 1.31 -0.47 -2.33
N ILE A 87 0.21 -1.21 -2.45
CA ILE A 87 0.07 -2.54 -1.86
C ILE A 87 1.16 -3.47 -2.40
N LEU A 88 1.40 -3.46 -3.72
CA LEU A 88 2.45 -4.25 -4.33
C LEU A 88 3.84 -3.86 -3.81
N ALA A 89 4.10 -2.56 -3.67
CA ALA A 89 5.35 -2.06 -3.11
C ALA A 89 5.56 -2.52 -1.66
N LEU A 90 4.51 -2.57 -0.84
CA LEU A 90 4.57 -3.12 0.52
C LEU A 90 4.87 -4.62 0.53
N ILE A 91 4.27 -5.40 -0.37
CA ILE A 91 4.58 -6.83 -0.51
C ILE A 91 6.06 -7.02 -0.85
N ILE A 92 6.59 -6.23 -1.78
CA ILE A 92 8.02 -6.26 -2.16
C ILE A 92 8.90 -5.87 -0.97
N LEU A 93 8.53 -4.81 -0.24
CA LEU A 93 9.24 -4.32 0.94
C LEU A 93 9.35 -5.38 2.03
N TRP A 94 8.30 -6.19 2.23
CA TRP A 94 8.22 -7.25 3.24
C TRP A 94 8.53 -8.66 2.72
N ARG A 95 8.95 -8.80 1.45
CA ARG A 95 9.14 -10.11 0.79
C ARG A 95 10.01 -11.08 1.57
N LYS A 96 11.12 -10.61 2.15
CA LYS A 96 12.08 -11.48 2.85
C LYS A 96 11.46 -12.08 4.11
N GLU A 97 10.77 -11.26 4.89
CA GLU A 97 10.08 -11.68 6.11
C GLU A 97 8.91 -12.60 5.80
N LEU A 98 8.11 -12.26 4.78
CA LEU A 98 7.00 -13.10 4.33
C LEU A 98 7.47 -14.50 3.89
N LEU A 99 8.58 -14.59 3.15
CA LEU A 99 9.18 -15.87 2.78
C LEU A 99 9.69 -16.66 3.99
N GLY A 100 10.29 -15.97 4.97
CA GLY A 100 10.73 -16.61 6.22
C GLY A 100 9.58 -17.23 7.02
N LEU A 101 8.44 -16.54 7.06
CA LEU A 101 7.21 -17.05 7.68
C LEU A 101 6.65 -18.25 6.91
N LEU A 102 6.62 -18.19 5.57
CA LEU A 102 6.10 -19.27 4.72
C LEU A 102 6.96 -20.54 4.82
N GLN A 103 8.28 -20.40 4.94
CA GLN A 103 9.21 -21.51 5.07
C GLN A 103 9.21 -22.13 6.48
N GLY A 104 8.39 -21.64 7.40
CA GLY A 104 8.32 -22.17 8.76
C GLY A 104 9.63 -22.04 9.52
N LYS A 105 10.45 -21.01 9.22
CA LYS A 105 11.65 -20.70 10.01
C LYS A 105 11.21 -20.09 11.34
N THR A 106 10.63 -20.91 12.20
CA THR A 106 10.50 -20.64 13.62
C THR A 106 11.91 -20.52 14.18
N THR A 107 12.33 -19.30 14.48
CA THR A 107 13.40 -19.08 15.46
C THR A 107 12.87 -19.57 16.81
N GLY A 108 12.95 -20.88 17.03
CA GLY A 108 12.40 -21.58 18.18
C GLY A 108 13.42 -22.59 18.71
N GLY A 109 14.23 -22.13 19.67
CA GLY A 109 14.71 -22.94 20.78
C GLY A 109 15.79 -23.99 20.49
N GLU A 110 17.04 -23.57 20.31
CA GLU A 110 18.14 -24.28 20.97
C GLU A 110 18.05 -24.01 22.48
N ASN A 111 17.06 -24.61 23.14
CA ASN A 111 17.24 -24.94 24.55
C ASN A 111 18.18 -26.14 24.56
N SER A 112 19.47 -25.85 24.61
CA SER A 112 20.51 -26.79 24.97
C SER A 112 20.12 -27.43 26.31
N VAL A 113 19.55 -28.63 26.26
CA VAL A 113 19.45 -29.50 27.42
C VAL A 113 20.88 -29.84 27.83
N PRO A 114 21.36 -29.48 29.04
CA PRO A 114 22.62 -30.01 29.51
C PRO A 114 22.38 -31.49 29.80
N SER A 115 22.93 -32.36 28.96
CA SER A 115 23.01 -33.79 29.24
C SER A 115 23.91 -33.98 30.45
N SER A 116 23.32 -34.00 31.65
CA SER A 116 23.91 -34.67 32.81
C SER A 116 23.84 -36.18 32.61
N ASN A 117 24.82 -36.88 33.21
CA ASN A 117 25.00 -38.35 33.30
C ASN A 117 25.90 -38.88 32.17
N THR A 118 27.06 -39.49 32.40
CA THR A 118 27.63 -40.23 33.56
C THR A 118 29.15 -40.28 33.39
#